data_AF-A0A7C6Z586-F1
#
_entry.id   AF-A0A7C6Z586-F1
#
_cell.length_a   1.000
_cell.length_b   1.000
_cell.length_c   1.000
_cell.angle_alpha   90.00
_cell.angle_beta   90.00
_cell.angle_gamma   90.00
#
_symmetry.space_group_name_H-M   'P 1'
#
loop_
_entity.id
_entity.type
_entity.pdbx_description
1 polymer ?
#
loop_
_entity_poly.entity_id
_entity_poly.type
_entity_poly.pdbx_seq_one_letter_code
_entity_poly.pdbx_strand_id
1 'polypeptide(L)' 'PVTYVVRRGDSVYKIAQKFGTTMQAIILANNLCNPDLIFPGQVLIIPCV' A
#
# COMPACT_ATOMS: atom_id res chain seq x y z
N PRO A 1 10.91 0.15 6.81
CA PRO A 1 9.47 0.00 6.49
C PRO A 1 8.73 1.24 7.01
N VAL A 2 7.85 1.82 6.21
CA VAL A 2 7.09 3.03 6.56
C VAL A 2 5.63 2.65 6.72
N THR A 3 4.97 3.11 7.77
CA THR A 3 3.51 2.96 7.91
C THR A 3 2.80 4.11 7.20
N TYR A 4 1.83 3.77 6.35
CA TYR A 4 1.04 4.72 5.59
C TYR A 4 -0.45 4.52 5.86
N VAL A 5 -1.16 5.60 6.19
CA VAL A 5 -2.61 5.58 6.33
C VAL A 5 -3.23 5.93 4.98
N VAL A 6 -3.97 4.98 4.41
CA VAL A 6 -4.66 5.13 3.12
C VAL A 6 -5.63 6.30 3.19
N ARG A 7 -5.60 7.15 2.16
CA ARG A 7 -6.50 8.29 2.01
C ARG A 7 -7.52 8.03 0.92
N ARG A 8 -8.63 8.76 0.95
CA ARG A 8 -9.66 8.66 -0.10
C ARG A 8 -9.07 9.00 -1.46
N GLY A 9 -9.20 8.09 -2.43
CA GLY A 9 -8.66 8.22 -3.79
C GLY A 9 -7.26 7.63 -3.98
N ASP A 10 -6.65 7.09 -2.92
CA ASP A 10 -5.43 6.30 -3.02
C ASP A 10 -5.72 4.92 -3.63
N SER A 11 -4.71 4.37 -4.30
CA SER A 11 -4.67 2.98 -4.73
C SER A 11 -3.29 2.41 -4.38
N VAL A 12 -3.19 1.08 -4.25
CA VAL A 12 -1.90 0.42 -3.98
C VAL A 12 -0.86 0.81 -5.03
N TYR A 13 -1.26 0.98 -6.29
CA TYR A 13 -0.39 1.47 -7.36
C TYR A 13 0.17 2.89 -7.10
N LYS A 14 -0.70 3.86 -6.78
CA LYS A 14 -0.26 5.25 -6.52
C LYS A 14 0.64 5.32 -5.29
N ILE A 15 0.32 4.55 -4.26
CA ILE A 15 1.13 4.45 -3.05
C ILE A 15 2.50 3.84 -3.39
N ALA A 16 2.54 2.74 -4.13
CA ALA A 16 3.78 2.10 -4.56
C ALA A 16 4.68 3.09 -5.31
N GLN A 17 4.13 3.79 -6.30
CA GLN A 17 4.86 4.79 -7.09
C GLN A 17 5.38 5.94 -6.22
N LYS A 18 4.56 6.45 -5.29
CA LYS A 18 4.92 7.54 -4.39
C LYS A 18 6.10 7.18 -3.48
N PHE A 19 6.19 5.92 -3.05
CA PHE A 19 7.24 5.44 -2.15
C PHE A 19 8.38 4.74 -2.89
N GLY A 20 8.37 4.70 -4.22
CA GLY A 20 9.41 4.03 -5.02
C GLY A 20 9.47 2.52 -4.81
N THR A 21 8.34 1.89 -4.44
CA THR A 21 8.24 0.44 -4.23
C THR A 21 7.30 -0.19 -5.26
N THR A 22 7.07 -1.50 -5.16
CA THR A 22 6.16 -2.23 -6.06
C THR A 22 4.84 -2.57 -5.37
N MET A 23 3.78 -2.72 -6.17
CA MET A 23 2.50 -3.20 -5.66
C MET A 23 2.64 -4.56 -4.99
N GLN A 24 3.36 -5.51 -5.62
CA GLN A 24 3.59 -6.83 -5.01
C GLN A 24 4.26 -6.74 -3.65
N ALA A 25 5.25 -5.86 -3.47
CA ALA A 25 5.91 -5.72 -2.18
C ALA A 25 4.94 -5.25 -1.09
N ILE A 26 4.07 -4.28 -1.39
CA ILE A 26 3.03 -3.82 -0.46
C ILE A 26 2.01 -4.92 -0.17
N ILE A 27 1.59 -5.68 -1.19
CA ILE A 27 0.62 -6.78 -1.06
C ILE A 27 1.16 -7.85 -0.12
N LEU A 28 2.40 -8.28 -0.34
CA LEU A 28 3.06 -9.30 0.49
C LEU A 28 3.29 -8.79 1.91
N ALA A 29 3.74 -7.54 2.07
CA ALA A 29 4.00 -6.96 3.39
C ALA A 29 2.73 -6.82 4.26
N ASN A 30 1.56 -6.72 3.64
CA ASN A 30 0.28 -6.52 4.35
C ASN A 30 -0.69 -7.71 4.22
N ASN A 31 -0.27 -8.81 3.58
CA ASN A 31 -1.12 -9.95 3.27
C ASN A 31 -2.47 -9.54 2.63
N LEU A 32 -2.43 -8.61 1.68
CA LEU A 32 -3.64 -8.13 1.02
C LEU A 32 -4.21 -9.23 0.11
N CYS A 33 -5.35 -9.81 0.49
CA CYS A 33 -6.04 -10.80 -0.34
C CYS A 33 -6.58 -10.19 -1.65
N ASN A 34 -7.00 -8.92 -1.61
CA ASN A 34 -7.41 -8.18 -2.80
C ASN A 34 -6.75 -6.78 -2.80
N PRO A 35 -5.74 -6.54 -3.65
CA PRO A 35 -5.04 -5.26 -3.72
C PRO A 35 -5.90 -4.08 -4.20
N ASP A 36 -6.98 -4.34 -4.92
CA ASP A 36 -7.86 -3.30 -5.43
C ASP A 36 -8.86 -2.81 -4.38
N LEU A 37 -8.99 -3.53 -3.26
CA LEU A 37 -9.85 -3.19 -2.13
C LEU A 37 -9.02 -2.71 -0.94
N ILE A 38 -8.63 -1.43 -0.99
CA ILE A 38 -8.09 -0.71 0.17
C ILE A 38 -9.05 0.40 0.58
N PHE A 39 -9.16 0.63 1.89
CA PHE A 39 -10.13 1.59 2.44
C PHE A 39 -9.43 2.80 3.08
N PRO A 40 -10.01 4.01 2.96
CA PRO A 40 -9.50 5.17 3.68
C PRO A 40 -9.44 4.90 5.19
N GLY A 41 -8.32 5.26 5.83
CA GLY A 41 -8.05 4.97 7.24
C GLY A 41 -7.35 3.62 7.49
N GLN A 42 -7.25 2.75 6.49
CA GLN A 42 -6.48 1.51 6.57
C GLN A 42 -4.98 1.83 6.70
N VAL A 43 -4.29 1.14 7.60
CA VAL A 43 -2.84 1.25 7.75
C VAL A 43 -2.16 0.19 6.89
N LEU A 44 -1.25 0.62 6.03
CA LEU A 44 -0.41 -0.25 5.21
C LEU A 44 1.05 -0.09 5.59
N ILE A 45 1.75 -1.22 5.69
CA ILE A 45 3.19 -1.31 5.78
C ILE A 45 3.76 -1.18 4.37
N ILE A 46 4.51 -0.12 4.13
CA ILE A 46 5.22 0.12 2.87
C ILE A 46 6.65 -0.38 3.05
N PRO A 47 7.05 -1.51 2.43
CA PRO A 47 8.42 -1.94 2.47
C PRO A 47 9.29 -0.98 1.65
N CYS A 48 10.42 -0.59 2.23
CA CYS A 48 11.51 0.01 1.48
C CYS A 48 12.22 -1.15 0.78
N VAL A 49 12.21 -1.15 -0.54
CA VAL A 49 13.02 -2.05 -1.37
C VAL A 49 14.25 -1.32 -1.85
#